data_AF-A0A7S2SIL0-F1
#
_entry.id   AF-A0A7S2SIL0-F1
#
_cell.length_a   1.000
_cell.length_b   1.000
_cell.length_c   1.000
_cell.angle_alpha   90.00
_cell.angle_beta   90.00
_cell.angle_gamma   90.00
#
_symmetry.space_group_name_H-M   'P 1'
#
loop_
_entity.id
_entity.type
_entity.pdbx_description
1 polymer ?
#
loop_
_entity_poly.entity_id
_entity_poly.type
_entity_poly.pdbx_seq_one_letter_code
_entity_poly.pdbx_strand_id
1 'polypeptide(L)'
;FDRGRIWEPLGRHFPSLYHLVSFLYGAPSHQLVDDGSGRAATIRSTVGSRQGCSLGSFLFSVALQDILVGLQNSHPEVTVLAYADDVSLLGRPEDVAKAFSAYKAEYEG
;
A
#
# COMPACT_ATOMS: atom_id res chain seq x y z
N PHE A 1 -4.26 -1.04 5.05
CA PHE A 1 -2.79 -0.93 4.93
C PHE A 1 -2.13 -1.14 6.29
N ASP A 2 -1.56 -2.32 6.50
CA ASP A 2 -0.70 -2.63 7.64
C ASP A 2 0.77 -2.56 7.21
N ARG A 3 1.63 -1.97 8.05
CA ARG A 3 3.09 -1.92 7.80
C ARG A 3 3.71 -3.31 7.74
N GLY A 4 3.08 -4.32 8.35
CA GLY A 4 3.50 -5.71 8.25
C GLY A 4 3.61 -6.21 6.80
N ARG A 5 2.74 -5.71 5.90
CA ARG A 5 2.71 -6.10 4.48
C ARG A 5 3.84 -5.51 3.64
N ILE A 6 4.64 -4.61 4.20
CA ILE A 6 5.74 -3.98 3.48
C ILE A 6 6.99 -4.88 3.47
N TRP A 7 7.27 -5.55 4.59
CA TRP A 7 8.61 -6.10 4.85
C TRP A 7 8.99 -7.26 3.94
N GLU A 8 8.04 -8.16 3.68
CA GLU A 8 8.28 -9.34 2.85
C GLU A 8 8.47 -8.95 1.36
N PRO A 9 7.58 -8.16 0.72
CA PRO A 9 7.79 -7.73 -0.66
C PRO A 9 9.02 -6.81 -0.80
N LEU A 10 9.29 -5.96 0.19
CA LEU A 10 10.49 -5.11 0.21
C LEU A 10 11.77 -5.95 0.24
N GLY A 11 11.84 -6.97 1.09
CA GLY A 11 12.99 -7.86 1.17
C GLY A 11 13.20 -8.65 -0.13
N ARG A 12 12.11 -9.07 -0.79
CA ARG A 12 12.14 -9.82 -2.05
C ARG A 12 12.57 -8.97 -3.23
N HIS A 13 11.99 -7.79 -3.40
CA HIS A 13 12.13 -6.97 -4.62
C HIS A 13 13.14 -5.83 -4.49
N PHE A 14 13.36 -5.31 -3.27
CA PHE A 14 14.22 -4.15 -3.03
C PHE A 14 15.14 -4.35 -1.81
N PRO A 15 15.96 -5.42 -1.76
CA PRO A 15 16.76 -5.76 -0.59
C PRO A 15 17.73 -4.65 -0.16
N SER A 16 18.24 -3.86 -1.11
CA SER A 16 19.13 -2.73 -0.84
C SER A 16 18.47 -1.59 -0.05
N LEU A 17 17.14 -1.45 -0.13
CA LEU A 17 16.38 -0.43 0.58
C LEU A 17 15.93 -0.89 1.97
N TYR A 18 16.04 -2.19 2.28
CA TYR A 18 15.47 -2.79 3.48
C TYR A 18 15.92 -2.08 4.77
N HIS A 19 17.23 -1.88 4.95
CA HIS A 19 17.76 -1.25 6.16
C HIS A 19 17.37 0.23 6.27
N LEU A 20 17.32 0.97 5.16
CA LEU A 20 16.86 2.35 5.14
C LEU A 20 15.38 2.45 5.53
N VAL A 21 14.54 1.57 5.01
CA VAL A 21 13.11 1.54 5.34
C VAL A 21 12.91 1.09 6.79
N SER A 22 13.67 0.10 7.27
CA SER A 22 13.66 -0.32 8.67
C SER A 22 14.00 0.85 9.60
N PHE A 23 15.01 1.65 9.25
CA PHE A 23 15.38 2.83 10.02
C PHE A 23 14.25 3.89 10.04
N LEU A 24 13.59 4.11 8.90
CA LEU A 24 12.61 5.19 8.73
C LEU A 24 11.17 4.83 9.13
N TYR A 25 10.79 3.55 9.07
CA TYR A 25 9.41 3.05 9.25
C TYR A 25 9.29 1.88 10.24
N GLY A 26 10.41 1.32 10.72
CA GLY A 26 10.42 0.18 11.63
C GLY A 26 9.95 0.50 13.06
N ALA A 27 9.85 1.78 13.42
CA ALA A 27 9.25 2.22 14.68
C ALA A 27 8.20 3.32 14.43
N PRO A 28 7.23 3.50 15.35
CA PRO A 28 6.31 4.62 15.28
C PRO A 28 7.04 5.96 15.33
N SER A 29 6.69 6.88 14.43
CA SER A 29 7.25 8.24 14.38
C SER A 29 6.20 9.27 14.76
N HIS A 30 6.61 10.38 15.36
CA HIS A 30 5.75 11.53 15.58
C HIS A 30 5.63 12.37 14.31
N GLN A 31 4.40 12.76 13.96
CA GLN A 31 4.11 13.75 12.94
C GLN A 31 3.55 15.00 13.61
N LEU A 32 4.10 16.15 13.22
CA LEU A 32 3.62 17.44 13.66
C LEU A 32 2.57 17.93 12.66
N VAL A 33 1.40 18.29 13.16
CA VAL A 33 0.28 18.79 12.37
C VAL A 33 -0.11 20.16 12.92
N ASP A 34 -0.32 21.13 12.04
CA ASP A 34 -0.92 22.39 12.42
C ASP A 34 -2.41 22.17 12.71
N ASP A 35 -2.84 22.44 13.94
CA ASP A 35 -4.23 22.30 14.36
C ASP A 35 -5.04 23.60 14.18
N GLY A 36 -4.46 24.63 13.56
CA GLY A 36 -5.08 25.93 13.34
C GLY A 36 -5.11 26.82 14.59
N SER A 37 -4.60 26.35 15.73
CA SER A 37 -4.47 27.14 16.96
C SER A 37 -3.14 27.91 17.06
N GLY A 38 -2.26 27.76 16.06
CA GLY A 38 -0.90 28.29 16.10
C GLY A 38 0.06 27.44 16.94
N ARG A 39 -0.33 26.21 17.30
CA ARG A 39 0.53 25.22 17.97
C ARG A 39 0.57 23.94 17.13
N ALA A 40 1.72 23.27 17.12
CA ALA A 40 1.83 21.97 16.48
C ALA A 40 1.23 20.88 17.38
N ALA A 41 0.16 20.23 16.91
CA ALA A 41 -0.33 18.98 17.47
C ALA A 41 0.59 17.83 17.06
N THR A 42 0.78 16.85 17.94
CA THR A 42 1.59 15.65 17.62
C THR A 42 0.68 14.44 17.42
N ILE A 43 0.75 13.83 16.25
CA ILE A 43 0.08 12.57 15.92
C ILE A 43 1.14 11.47 15.82
N ARG A 44 0.88 10.33 16.46
CA ARG A 44 1.76 9.17 16.37
C ARG A 44 1.42 8.36 15.12
N SER A 45 2.32 8.32 14.15
CA SER A 45 2.17 7.48 12.95
C SER A 45 2.60 6.05 13.30
N THR A 46 1.63 5.22 13.67
CA THR A 46 1.79 3.81 14.07
C THR A 46 1.41 2.83 12.95
N VAL A 47 0.48 3.20 12.08
CA VAL A 47 -0.06 2.41 10.97
C VAL A 47 0.00 3.27 9.69
N GLY A 48 -0.09 2.66 8.51
CA GLY A 48 -0.11 3.45 7.28
C GLY A 48 1.29 3.75 6.73
N SER A 49 1.29 4.25 5.49
CA SER A 49 2.37 5.06 4.96
C SER A 49 2.24 6.49 5.50
N ARG A 50 3.36 7.22 5.56
CA ARG A 50 3.35 8.63 5.99
C ARG A 50 2.92 9.50 4.81
N GLN A 51 1.87 10.31 4.98
CA GLN A 51 1.45 11.29 3.97
C GLN A 51 2.53 12.38 3.80
N GLY A 52 2.62 12.94 2.59
CA GLY A 52 3.62 13.96 2.25
C GLY A 52 5.06 13.44 2.13
N CYS A 53 5.26 12.12 2.15
CA CYS A 53 6.57 11.50 2.01
C CYS A 53 6.63 10.62 0.76
N SER A 54 7.60 10.88 -0.13
CA SER A 54 7.79 10.08 -1.36
C SER A 54 8.05 8.60 -1.05
N LEU A 55 8.80 8.31 0.02
CA LEU A 55 9.01 6.94 0.47
C LEU A 55 7.71 6.31 0.97
N GLY A 56 6.79 7.10 1.54
CA GLY A 56 5.47 6.61 1.95
C GLY A 56 4.65 6.12 0.76
N SER A 57 4.60 6.89 -0.33
CA SER A 57 3.91 6.49 -1.56
C SER A 57 4.53 5.23 -2.18
N PHE A 58 5.87 5.16 -2.23
CA PHE A 58 6.56 3.97 -2.71
C PHE A 58 6.22 2.72 -1.90
N LEU A 59 6.29 2.81 -0.56
CA LEU A 59 6.00 1.67 0.32
C LEU A 59 4.52 1.27 0.27
N PHE A 60 3.63 2.23 -0.02
CA PHE A 60 2.23 1.92 -0.30
C PHE A 60 2.10 1.01 -1.52
N SER A 61 2.71 1.41 -2.65
CA SER A 61 2.71 0.62 -3.87
C SER A 61 3.37 -0.75 -3.69
N VAL A 62 4.48 -0.84 -2.95
CA VAL A 62 5.16 -2.12 -2.66
C VAL A 62 4.24 -3.09 -1.92
N ALA A 63 3.48 -2.63 -0.92
CA ALA A 63 2.57 -3.50 -0.20
C ALA A 63 1.32 -3.90 -1.01
N LEU A 64 0.87 -3.02 -1.93
CA LEU A 64 -0.27 -3.29 -2.81
C LEU A 64 0.10 -4.22 -3.97
N GLN A 65 1.35 -4.18 -4.44
CA GLN A 65 1.80 -4.88 -5.64
C GLN A 65 1.53 -6.39 -5.60
N ASP A 66 1.80 -7.05 -4.47
CA ASP A 66 1.62 -8.51 -4.36
C ASP A 66 0.15 -8.92 -4.50
N ILE A 67 -0.78 -8.11 -3.98
CA ILE A 67 -2.23 -8.31 -4.14
C ILE A 67 -2.61 -8.18 -5.62
N LEU A 68 -2.13 -7.13 -6.30
CA LEU A 68 -2.47 -6.87 -7.70
C LEU A 68 -1.91 -7.94 -8.64
N VAL A 69 -0.68 -8.40 -8.40
CA VAL A 69 -0.07 -9.48 -9.17
C VAL A 69 -0.79 -10.81 -8.91
N GLY A 70 -1.16 -11.11 -7.66
CA GLY A 70 -1.97 -12.28 -7.32
C GLY A 70 -3.34 -12.26 -8.00
N LEU A 71 -3.99 -11.11 -8.00
CA LEU A 71 -5.28 -10.90 -8.67
C LEU A 71 -5.16 -11.10 -10.19
N GLN A 72 -4.15 -10.49 -10.82
CA GLN A 72 -3.91 -10.62 -12.26
C GLN A 72 -3.62 -12.07 -12.66
N ASN A 73 -2.87 -12.82 -11.84
CA ASN A 73 -2.55 -14.23 -12.12
C ASN A 73 -3.75 -15.16 -11.95
N SER A 74 -4.65 -14.86 -11.00
CA SER A 74 -5.84 -15.67 -10.73
C SER A 74 -7.00 -15.39 -11.68
N HIS A 75 -7.04 -14.20 -12.29
CA HIS A 75 -8.07 -13.77 -13.24
C HIS A 75 -7.43 -13.30 -14.56
N PRO A 76 -6.82 -14.20 -15.35
CA PRO A 76 -6.10 -13.85 -16.58
C PRO A 76 -7.01 -13.20 -17.65
N GLU A 77 -8.33 -13.39 -17.56
CA GLU A 77 -9.33 -12.78 -18.42
C GLU A 77 -9.67 -11.31 -18.08
N VAL A 78 -9.22 -10.83 -16.90
CA VAL A 78 -9.38 -9.44 -16.45
C VAL A 78 -8.03 -8.74 -16.55
N THR A 79 -8.02 -7.54 -17.10
CA THR A 79 -6.86 -6.64 -17.03
C THR A 79 -6.92 -5.82 -15.76
N VAL A 80 -5.92 -5.99 -14.89
CA VAL A 80 -5.74 -5.20 -13.67
C VAL A 80 -4.82 -4.01 -13.99
N LEU A 81 -5.38 -2.81 -14.03
CA LEU A 81 -4.64 -1.57 -14.21
C LEU A 81 -4.58 -0.83 -12.88
N ALA A 82 -3.40 -0.44 -12.43
CA ALA A 82 -3.24 0.31 -11.19
C ALA A 82 -2.28 1.48 -11.37
N TYR A 83 -2.63 2.61 -10.74
CA TYR A 83 -1.76 3.76 -10.58
C TYR A 83 -1.88 4.27 -9.15
N ALA A 84 -0.79 4.17 -8.39
CA ALA A 84 -0.78 4.47 -6.95
C ALA A 84 -1.89 3.68 -6.21
N ASP A 85 -2.93 4.35 -5.72
CA ASP A 85 -4.09 3.79 -5.03
C ASP A 85 -5.32 3.56 -5.94
N ASP A 86 -5.30 4.08 -7.16
CA ASP A 86 -6.38 3.87 -8.13
C ASP A 86 -6.20 2.54 -8.86
N VAL A 87 -7.17 1.64 -8.68
CA VAL A 87 -7.22 0.32 -9.34
C VAL A 87 -8.45 0.21 -10.22
N SER A 88 -8.25 -0.13 -11.48
CA SER A 88 -9.27 -0.36 -12.50
C SER A 88 -9.21 -1.80 -12.99
N LEU A 89 -10.37 -2.47 -13.03
CA LEU A 89 -10.52 -3.82 -13.54
C LEU A 89 -11.28 -3.77 -14.87
N LEU A 90 -10.68 -4.30 -15.94
CA LEU A 90 -11.24 -4.23 -17.29
C LEU A 90 -11.45 -5.65 -17.83
N GLY A 91 -12.64 -5.93 -18.36
CA GLY A 91 -12.98 -7.27 -18.87
C GLY A 91 -14.49 -7.43 -19.05
N ARG A 92 -14.93 -8.68 -19.19
CA ARG A 92 -16.37 -8.98 -19.22
C ARG A 92 -17.00 -8.74 -17.84
N PRO A 93 -18.24 -8.23 -17.77
CA PRO A 93 -18.88 -7.89 -16.49
C PRO A 93 -18.86 -9.01 -15.45
N GLU A 94 -19.12 -10.26 -15.87
CA GLU A 94 -19.14 -11.42 -15.00
C GLU A 94 -17.77 -11.79 -14.42
N ASP A 95 -16.70 -11.59 -15.19
CA ASP A 95 -15.34 -11.91 -14.77
C ASP A 95 -14.79 -10.79 -13.87
N VAL A 96 -15.08 -9.52 -14.23
CA VAL A 96 -14.75 -8.35 -13.41
C VAL A 96 -15.45 -8.42 -12.05
N ALA A 97 -16.71 -8.85 -11.98
CA ALA A 97 -17.42 -8.98 -10.70
C ALA A 97 -16.76 -10.02 -9.77
N LYS A 98 -16.25 -11.12 -10.32
CA LYS A 98 -15.49 -12.14 -9.56
C LYS A 98 -14.15 -11.59 -9.09
N ALA A 99 -13.39 -10.99 -10.00
CA ALA A 99 -12.10 -10.39 -9.69
C ALA A 99 -12.23 -9.28 -8.63
N PHE A 100 -13.27 -8.43 -8.72
CA PHE A 100 -13.53 -7.39 -7.72
C PHE A 100 -13.85 -7.97 -6.35
N SER A 101 -14.63 -9.05 -6.28
CA SER A 101 -14.94 -9.72 -5.02
C SER A 101 -13.70 -10.31 -4.36
N ALA A 102 -12.80 -10.91 -5.16
CA ALA A 102 -11.52 -11.42 -4.68
C ALA A 102 -10.59 -10.27 -4.20
N TYR A 103 -10.46 -9.21 -5.00
CA TYR A 103 -9.67 -8.02 -4.66
C TYR A 103 -10.10 -7.42 -3.33
N LYS A 104 -11.41 -7.24 -3.14
CA LYS A 104 -11.96 -6.67 -1.91
C LYS A 104 -11.61 -7.51 -0.68
N ALA A 105 -11.72 -8.84 -0.79
CA ALA A 105 -11.40 -9.74 0.32
C ALA A 105 -9.92 -9.67 0.72
N GLU A 106 -9.00 -9.60 -0.24
CA GLU A 106 -7.56 -9.52 0.03
C GLU A 106 -7.10 -8.13 0.52
N TYR A 107 -7.75 -7.08 0.02
CA TYR A 107 -7.42 -5.70 0.39
C TYR A 107 -7.94 -5.34 1.80
N GLU A 108 -9.10 -5.86 2.20
CA GLU A 108 -9.72 -5.59 3.51
C GLU A 108 -9.27 -6.56 4.63
N GLY A 109 -8.88 -7.79 4.30
CA GLY A 109 -8.19 -8.71 5.23
C GLY A 109 -6.82 -8.19 5.60
#